data_AF-A0A4S8LFI4-F1
#
_entry.id   AF-A0A4S8LFI4-F1
#
_cell.length_a   1.000
_cell.length_b   1.000
_cell.length_c   1.000
_cell.angle_alpha   90.00
_cell.angle_beta   90.00
_cell.angle_gamma   90.00
#
_symmetry.space_group_name_H-M   'P 1'
#
loop_
_entity.id
_entity.type
_entity.pdbx_description
1 polymer ?
#
loop_
_entity_poly.entity_id
_entity_poly.type
_entity_poly.pdbx_seq_one_letter_code
_entity_poly.pdbx_strand_id
1 'polypeptide(L)'
;MFKAREWCFSLFVFLLVHGTVADTTSLQKRDSSDQQTVLIPLFLDQNRYFINVTMSLGPGEQSFNPALSTGTGYTVVAGTDCASCDDSGSYNVSKSTTAQQLGSSQDVSLFGGTAGGSLIREDCHFTQSNGSAWVYNNQTIIVANQTQSLLTQGISAVVGLGTNARNGDFKSTIYNQWLLNHPGVTNFTFGMALNPPTPDSQTDGGVLHWLAPETTAYQGDLTWRRMEPIDPTSGASDISTETDWFVGLDNWSFFNGIDSNVSKDGNMIAAIDLFEPGLVFPQTAAGQIYGTIQDAQLLTRSPPTELGKLWSVPCDTKMQLTLTFDSLSVVLKEDMLVRQLDGICVGTISQWSNSSATEYFLGSAFISTVYLVFLISESSGSSIGIARRNTEDGSGNKLSGGVIAGIVLGGFAAVLMMIVLFVLWRDRRRRRGQLPDPYRAGLKVNGPFGSHNSTPISPSYPLTPRTPPGLSAMPGYSNTFVFQTNSPTTPPTDPRWDSSIGAYESTDGTSATGHYPKSKNLVQNRQRDVLVYTAPASGEDSTSQFRSSDHDNTRSESESGDNVPPQTPVRVRRRPVPLNSLPPPYEHQWEVSEDNVVSTTGAIDAGSELRSESQGRGKKKRIVMAR
;
A
#
# COMPACT_ATOMS: atom_id res chain seq x y z
N MET A 1 53.95 -29.76 31.46
CA MET A 1 53.87 -28.32 31.09
C MET A 1 53.74 -28.12 29.57
N PHE A 2 52.89 -28.91 28.86
CA PHE A 2 52.93 -28.96 27.38
C PHE A 2 51.56 -29.02 26.65
N LYS A 3 50.43 -28.89 27.35
CA LYS A 3 49.07 -29.03 26.75
C LYS A 3 48.26 -27.72 26.61
N ALA A 4 48.87 -26.56 26.89
CA ALA A 4 48.18 -25.26 26.96
C ALA A 4 48.48 -24.29 25.80
N ARG A 5 49.17 -24.73 24.74
CA ARG A 5 49.52 -23.85 23.59
C ARG A 5 48.63 -24.02 22.36
N GLU A 6 47.90 -25.13 22.22
CA GLU A 6 47.08 -25.41 21.03
C GLU A 6 45.74 -24.66 21.02
N TRP A 7 45.15 -24.41 22.20
CA TRP A 7 43.84 -23.76 22.31
C TRP A 7 43.82 -22.27 21.94
N CYS A 8 44.96 -21.56 22.01
CA CYS A 8 45.01 -20.15 21.59
C CYS A 8 45.18 -19.96 20.08
N PHE A 9 45.74 -20.94 19.36
CA PHE A 9 45.96 -20.81 17.90
C PHE A 9 44.67 -21.07 17.11
N SER A 10 43.80 -21.97 17.59
CA SER A 10 42.53 -22.28 16.92
C SER A 10 41.54 -21.11 16.91
N LEU A 11 41.52 -20.30 17.99
CA LEU A 11 40.64 -19.12 18.09
C LEU A 11 41.04 -17.99 17.11
N PHE A 12 42.33 -17.88 16.79
CA PHE A 12 42.83 -16.82 15.90
C PHE A 12 42.63 -17.15 14.41
N VAL A 13 42.56 -18.44 14.06
CA VAL A 13 42.28 -18.88 12.68
C VAL A 13 40.79 -18.77 12.34
N PHE A 14 39.89 -18.99 13.29
CA PHE A 14 38.43 -18.87 13.05
C PHE A 14 37.95 -17.46 12.70
N LEU A 15 38.69 -16.42 13.12
CA LEU A 15 38.41 -15.01 12.81
C LEU A 15 38.91 -14.54 11.43
N LEU A 16 39.69 -15.36 10.71
CA LEU A 16 40.27 -14.99 9.40
C LEU A 16 39.63 -15.69 8.20
N VAL A 17 38.71 -16.64 8.40
CA VAL A 17 38.17 -17.50 7.31
C VAL A 17 36.71 -17.18 6.95
N HIS A 18 36.02 -16.32 7.69
CA HIS A 18 34.64 -15.88 7.38
C HIS A 18 34.58 -14.66 6.44
N GLY A 19 35.61 -14.44 5.63
CA GLY A 19 35.58 -13.55 4.47
C GLY A 19 34.83 -14.19 3.29
N THR A 20 33.59 -14.62 3.52
CA THR A 20 32.74 -15.14 2.44
C THR A 20 32.41 -14.01 1.48
N VAL A 21 32.68 -14.24 0.20
CA VAL A 21 32.33 -13.36 -0.91
C VAL A 21 30.84 -13.03 -0.83
N ALA A 22 30.51 -11.79 -0.50
CA ALA A 22 29.19 -11.27 -0.79
C ALA A 22 29.14 -11.08 -2.31
N ASP A 23 28.47 -11.99 -3.02
CA ASP A 23 28.03 -11.74 -4.40
C ASP A 23 26.98 -10.63 -4.35
N THR A 24 27.46 -9.38 -4.26
CA THR A 24 26.66 -8.21 -4.56
C THR A 24 26.32 -8.31 -6.04
N THR A 25 25.15 -8.87 -6.34
CA THR A 25 24.48 -8.75 -7.64
C THR A 25 24.12 -7.28 -7.84
N SER A 26 25.15 -6.50 -8.20
CA SER A 26 25.06 -5.12 -8.65
C SER A 26 24.18 -5.12 -9.89
N LEU A 27 22.89 -4.86 -9.67
CA LEU A 27 21.94 -4.52 -10.72
C LEU A 27 22.61 -3.41 -11.54
N GLN A 28 23.01 -3.74 -12.77
CA GLN A 28 23.72 -2.82 -13.63
C GLN A 28 22.93 -1.51 -13.68
N LYS A 29 23.60 -0.41 -13.34
CA LYS A 29 23.14 0.96 -13.57
C LYS A 29 22.88 1.10 -15.08
N ARG A 30 21.64 0.81 -15.50
CA ARG A 30 21.20 0.92 -16.89
C ARG A 30 21.31 2.37 -17.35
N ASP A 31 21.46 2.53 -18.65
CA ASP A 31 22.02 3.72 -19.31
C ASP A 31 21.52 5.05 -18.73
N SER A 32 22.46 5.80 -18.16
CA SER A 32 22.21 7.09 -17.54
C SER A 32 22.05 8.18 -18.60
N SER A 33 20.86 8.29 -19.19
CA SER A 33 20.30 9.64 -19.29
C SER A 33 20.00 10.07 -17.86
N ASP A 34 20.72 11.07 -17.35
CA ASP A 34 20.51 11.62 -16.01
C ASP A 34 19.15 12.34 -15.96
N GLN A 35 18.10 11.54 -15.79
CA GLN A 35 16.72 11.99 -15.72
C GLN A 35 16.54 12.76 -14.41
N GLN A 36 16.44 14.08 -14.52
CA GLN A 36 16.32 14.96 -13.37
C GLN A 36 15.05 14.62 -12.57
N THR A 37 15.22 14.34 -11.28
CA THR A 37 14.12 14.22 -10.32
C THR A 37 13.32 15.51 -10.30
N VAL A 38 12.00 15.39 -10.51
CA VAL A 38 11.05 16.49 -10.41
C VAL A 38 10.40 16.43 -9.02
N LEU A 39 10.55 17.50 -8.24
CA LEU A 39 10.07 17.55 -6.86
C LEU A 39 8.64 18.12 -6.82
N ILE A 40 7.65 17.27 -6.56
CA ILE A 40 6.25 17.68 -6.39
C ILE A 40 5.90 17.69 -4.89
N PRO A 41 5.61 18.84 -4.27
CA PRO A 41 5.18 18.92 -2.88
C PRO A 41 3.81 18.28 -2.70
N LEU A 42 3.62 17.63 -1.56
CA LEU A 42 2.37 17.04 -1.15
C LEU A 42 1.85 17.76 0.10
N PHE A 43 0.53 17.79 0.23
CA PHE A 43 -0.15 18.38 1.37
C PHE A 43 -0.78 17.26 2.20
N LEU A 44 -1.00 17.53 3.49
CA LEU A 44 -1.74 16.65 4.37
C LEU A 44 -3.01 17.37 4.84
N ASP A 45 -4.17 16.72 4.71
CA ASP A 45 -5.40 17.14 5.40
C ASP A 45 -6.12 15.89 5.92
N GLN A 46 -6.71 15.97 7.12
CA GLN A 46 -7.46 14.86 7.74
C GLN A 46 -6.76 13.46 7.68
N ASN A 47 -5.42 13.44 7.79
CA ASN A 47 -4.54 12.26 7.66
C ASN A 47 -4.43 11.63 6.25
N ARG A 48 -4.98 12.27 5.22
CA ARG A 48 -4.86 11.90 3.81
C ARG A 48 -3.85 12.80 3.10
N TYR A 49 -3.12 12.23 2.14
CA TYR A 49 -2.17 12.98 1.31
C TYR A 49 -2.86 13.51 0.07
N PHE A 50 -2.60 14.78 -0.22
CA PHE A 50 -3.15 15.52 -1.34
C PHE A 50 -2.03 16.05 -2.24
N ILE A 51 -2.31 16.15 -3.53
CA ILE A 51 -1.44 16.75 -4.53
C ILE A 51 -2.19 17.89 -5.20
N ASN A 52 -1.52 18.99 -5.54
CA ASN A 52 -2.14 20.06 -6.30
C ASN A 52 -2.12 19.72 -7.80
N VAL A 53 -3.30 19.67 -8.42
CA VAL A 53 -3.46 19.42 -9.86
C VAL A 53 -4.29 20.53 -10.48
N THR A 54 -3.79 21.10 -11.57
CA THR A 54 -4.59 21.98 -12.42
C THR A 54 -4.92 21.24 -13.71
N MET A 55 -6.21 21.26 -14.06
CA MET A 55 -6.77 20.69 -15.29
C MET A 55 -7.13 21.83 -16.25
N SER A 56 -7.04 21.57 -17.56
CA SER A 56 -7.05 22.57 -18.63
C SER A 56 -5.81 23.47 -18.61
N LEU A 57 -5.52 24.08 -19.76
CA LEU A 57 -4.46 25.08 -19.92
C LEU A 57 -5.04 26.46 -20.28
N GLY A 58 -4.44 27.52 -19.74
CA GLY A 58 -4.80 28.91 -20.04
C GLY A 58 -6.12 29.36 -19.37
N PRO A 59 -6.97 30.18 -20.03
CA PRO A 59 -8.14 30.80 -19.40
C PRO A 59 -9.21 29.84 -18.84
N GLY A 60 -9.14 28.55 -19.18
CA GLY A 60 -10.03 27.48 -18.70
C GLY A 60 -9.52 26.69 -17.50
N GLU A 61 -8.34 27.06 -16.95
CA GLU A 61 -7.68 26.37 -15.84
C GLU A 61 -8.59 26.19 -14.62
N GLN A 62 -8.61 24.96 -14.09
CA GLN A 62 -9.38 24.54 -12.93
C GLN A 62 -8.45 23.74 -12.00
N SER A 63 -8.14 24.31 -10.83
CA SER A 63 -7.25 23.69 -9.84
C SER A 63 -8.02 22.92 -8.78
N PHE A 64 -7.51 21.75 -8.45
CA PHE A 64 -8.03 20.82 -7.44
C PHE A 64 -6.90 20.39 -6.51
N ASN A 65 -7.27 19.92 -5.33
CA ASN A 65 -6.38 19.17 -4.45
C ASN A 65 -6.93 17.75 -4.35
N PRO A 66 -6.70 16.86 -5.34
CA PRO A 66 -7.06 15.46 -5.25
C PRO A 66 -6.31 14.73 -4.15
N ALA A 67 -6.99 13.79 -3.49
CA ALA A 67 -6.36 12.80 -2.65
C ALA A 67 -5.52 11.83 -3.49
N LEU A 68 -4.40 11.36 -2.97
CA LEU A 68 -3.57 10.34 -3.62
C LEU A 68 -4.08 8.94 -3.30
N SER A 69 -4.19 8.11 -4.34
CA SER A 69 -4.32 6.66 -4.22
C SER A 69 -3.33 5.98 -5.15
N THR A 70 -2.69 4.91 -4.71
CA THR A 70 -1.91 4.03 -5.60
C THR A 70 -2.75 2.86 -6.14
N GLY A 71 -3.96 2.67 -5.63
CA GLY A 71 -4.81 1.52 -5.93
C GLY A 71 -5.47 1.54 -7.30
N THR A 72 -5.71 2.73 -7.85
CA THR A 72 -6.16 2.90 -9.24
C THR A 72 -5.14 3.70 -10.02
N GLY A 73 -5.04 3.47 -11.33
CA GLY A 73 -4.31 4.32 -12.26
C GLY A 73 -5.16 5.41 -12.93
N TYR A 74 -6.46 5.49 -12.64
CA TYR A 74 -7.32 6.58 -13.11
C TYR A 74 -7.24 7.81 -12.21
N THR A 75 -7.29 9.00 -12.81
CA THR A 75 -7.68 10.22 -12.07
C THR A 75 -9.19 10.38 -12.16
N VAL A 76 -9.85 10.60 -11.02
CA VAL A 76 -11.29 10.80 -10.89
C VAL A 76 -11.55 12.19 -10.33
N VAL A 77 -12.50 12.92 -10.89
CA VAL A 77 -12.90 14.26 -10.39
C VAL A 77 -14.42 14.39 -10.39
N ALA A 78 -14.97 15.02 -9.35
CA ALA A 78 -16.39 15.35 -9.27
C ALA A 78 -16.78 16.29 -10.42
N GLY A 79 -17.67 15.86 -11.31
CA GLY A 79 -18.24 16.73 -12.34
C GLY A 79 -19.29 17.68 -11.78
N THR A 80 -19.61 18.76 -12.51
CA THR A 80 -20.70 19.70 -12.13
C THR A 80 -22.06 19.04 -11.98
N ASP A 81 -22.25 17.87 -12.59
CA ASP A 81 -23.51 17.15 -12.62
C ASP A 81 -23.57 16.06 -11.51
N CYS A 82 -22.53 15.96 -10.66
CA CYS A 82 -22.45 14.98 -9.59
C CYS A 82 -23.29 15.36 -8.36
N ALA A 83 -24.58 15.04 -8.38
CA ALA A 83 -25.51 15.34 -7.28
C ALA A 83 -25.23 14.60 -5.95
N SER A 84 -24.28 13.65 -5.95
CA SER A 84 -23.86 12.90 -4.76
C SER A 84 -22.42 13.22 -4.29
N CYS A 85 -21.72 14.12 -5.01
CA CYS A 85 -20.42 14.63 -4.59
C CYS A 85 -20.61 15.85 -3.66
N ASP A 86 -19.66 16.11 -2.79
CA ASP A 86 -19.69 17.34 -1.97
C ASP A 86 -19.41 18.59 -2.83
N ASP A 87 -19.93 19.76 -2.42
CA ASP A 87 -19.68 21.09 -3.02
C ASP A 87 -18.21 21.58 -2.93
N SER A 88 -17.26 20.69 -2.66
CA SER A 88 -15.81 20.94 -2.48
C SER A 88 -15.03 21.32 -3.75
N GLY A 89 -15.74 21.76 -4.79
CA GLY A 89 -15.22 22.09 -6.12
C GLY A 89 -15.52 20.99 -7.12
N SER A 90 -16.19 21.36 -8.22
CA SER A 90 -16.54 20.43 -9.31
C SER A 90 -15.93 20.86 -10.64
N TYR A 91 -15.45 19.88 -11.39
CA TYR A 91 -14.86 20.05 -12.71
C TYR A 91 -15.94 20.31 -13.76
N ASN A 92 -15.80 21.44 -14.45
CA ASN A 92 -16.70 21.87 -15.50
C ASN A 92 -16.02 21.66 -16.86
N VAL A 93 -16.41 20.59 -17.55
CA VAL A 93 -15.92 20.23 -18.89
C VAL A 93 -16.06 21.42 -19.86
N SER A 94 -17.15 22.20 -19.79
CA SER A 94 -17.42 23.30 -20.72
C SER A 94 -16.54 24.53 -20.52
N LYS A 95 -15.80 24.62 -19.41
CA LYS A 95 -14.77 25.65 -19.19
C LYS A 95 -13.39 25.23 -19.69
N SER A 96 -13.13 23.93 -19.80
CA SER A 96 -11.84 23.44 -20.29
C SER A 96 -11.68 23.73 -21.77
N THR A 97 -10.45 24.11 -22.16
CA THR A 97 -10.05 24.35 -23.55
C THR A 97 -9.41 23.12 -24.20
N THR A 98 -9.08 22.10 -23.40
CA THR A 98 -8.32 20.90 -23.81
C THR A 98 -9.09 19.59 -23.62
N ALA A 99 -10.24 19.62 -22.92
CA ALA A 99 -11.11 18.48 -22.72
C ALA A 99 -11.64 17.86 -24.02
N GLN A 100 -11.52 16.53 -24.15
CA GLN A 100 -12.07 15.77 -25.27
C GLN A 100 -12.87 14.57 -24.74
N GLN A 101 -14.17 14.55 -25.03
CA GLN A 101 -15.07 13.46 -24.64
C GLN A 101 -14.71 12.15 -25.36
N LEU A 102 -14.57 11.03 -24.64
CA LEU A 102 -14.29 9.71 -25.22
C LEU A 102 -15.56 8.89 -25.51
N GLY A 103 -16.72 9.32 -25.01
CA GLY A 103 -18.03 8.69 -25.31
C GLY A 103 -18.30 7.37 -24.56
N SER A 104 -17.39 6.95 -23.70
CA SER A 104 -17.53 5.83 -22.77
C SER A 104 -17.62 6.31 -21.32
N SER A 105 -18.06 5.42 -20.42
CA SER A 105 -18.06 5.61 -18.97
C SER A 105 -17.21 4.55 -18.29
N GLN A 106 -16.71 4.86 -17.10
CA GLN A 106 -15.95 3.95 -16.25
C GLN A 106 -16.32 4.18 -14.78
N ASP A 107 -16.42 3.08 -14.04
CA ASP A 107 -16.52 3.08 -12.59
C ASP A 107 -15.16 2.73 -11.97
N VAL A 108 -14.83 3.37 -10.85
CA VAL A 108 -13.67 3.07 -10.01
C VAL A 108 -14.16 2.76 -8.61
N SER A 109 -13.73 1.61 -8.08
CA SER A 109 -13.88 1.23 -6.68
C SER A 109 -12.54 1.42 -5.97
N LEU A 110 -12.56 2.15 -4.87
CA LEU A 110 -11.44 2.34 -3.96
C LEU A 110 -11.96 2.20 -2.54
N PHE A 111 -11.59 1.10 -1.89
CA PHE A 111 -11.75 0.87 -0.46
C PHE A 111 -13.21 0.92 0.01
N GLY A 112 -14.09 0.21 -0.72
CA GLY A 112 -15.53 0.22 -0.50
C GLY A 112 -16.25 1.52 -0.91
N GLY A 113 -15.51 2.57 -1.24
CA GLY A 113 -16.03 3.74 -1.94
C GLY A 113 -16.05 3.52 -3.45
N THR A 114 -17.03 4.10 -4.14
CA THR A 114 -17.12 4.06 -5.60
C THR A 114 -17.30 5.45 -6.20
N ALA A 115 -16.83 5.65 -7.42
CA ALA A 115 -17.18 6.80 -8.25
C ALA A 115 -17.31 6.37 -9.71
N GLY A 116 -18.33 6.87 -10.39
CA GLY A 116 -18.67 6.52 -11.76
C GLY A 116 -18.93 7.74 -12.61
N GLY A 117 -18.54 7.71 -13.88
CA GLY A 117 -18.74 8.84 -14.76
C GLY A 117 -18.21 8.67 -16.18
N SER A 118 -18.26 9.76 -16.95
CA SER A 118 -17.78 9.78 -18.33
C SER A 118 -16.25 9.88 -18.40
N LEU A 119 -15.67 9.19 -19.37
CA LEU A 119 -14.25 9.28 -19.68
C LEU A 119 -13.98 10.44 -20.63
N ILE A 120 -12.99 11.27 -20.29
CA ILE A 120 -12.46 12.32 -21.17
C ILE A 120 -10.93 12.22 -21.25
N ARG A 121 -10.34 12.83 -22.29
CA ARG A 121 -8.94 13.26 -22.29
C ARG A 121 -8.86 14.70 -21.80
N GLU A 122 -7.86 15.02 -21.00
CA GLU A 122 -7.61 16.37 -20.49
C GLU A 122 -6.10 16.63 -20.38
N ASP A 123 -5.68 17.89 -20.56
CA ASP A 123 -4.33 18.34 -20.27
C ASP A 123 -4.25 18.81 -18.82
N CYS A 124 -3.29 18.25 -18.07
CA CYS A 124 -3.16 18.45 -16.64
C CYS A 124 -1.73 18.87 -16.27
N HIS A 125 -1.53 19.46 -15.09
CA HIS A 125 -0.19 19.65 -14.55
C HIS A 125 -0.13 19.55 -13.02
N PHE A 126 1.04 19.09 -12.54
CA PHE A 126 1.44 19.21 -11.14
C PHE A 126 2.23 20.51 -10.93
N THR A 127 1.99 21.19 -9.80
CA THR A 127 2.84 22.30 -9.36
C THR A 127 4.11 21.75 -8.71
N GLN A 128 5.29 22.07 -9.23
CA GLN A 128 6.58 21.68 -8.67
C GLN A 128 6.96 22.57 -7.46
N SER A 129 7.91 22.12 -6.63
CA SER A 129 8.40 22.87 -5.46
C SER A 129 9.03 24.23 -5.79
N ASN A 130 9.48 24.43 -7.03
CA ASN A 130 9.97 25.70 -7.55
C ASN A 130 8.88 26.61 -8.15
N GLY A 131 7.60 26.21 -8.07
CA GLY A 131 6.44 26.92 -8.63
C GLY A 131 6.22 26.74 -10.13
N SER A 132 7.05 25.96 -10.84
CA SER A 132 6.84 25.65 -12.26
C SER A 132 5.88 24.46 -12.45
N ALA A 133 5.23 24.38 -13.60
CA ALA A 133 4.32 23.28 -13.93
C ALA A 133 5.08 22.06 -14.49
N TRP A 134 4.81 20.85 -14.00
CA TRP A 134 5.09 19.61 -14.70
C TRP A 134 3.83 19.18 -15.45
N VAL A 135 3.81 19.43 -16.76
CA VAL A 135 2.63 19.24 -17.61
C VAL A 135 2.58 17.84 -18.21
N TYR A 136 1.40 17.22 -18.18
CA TYR A 136 1.09 15.94 -18.81
C TYR A 136 -0.23 16.04 -19.58
N ASN A 137 -0.11 15.96 -20.91
CA ASN A 137 -1.22 16.17 -21.84
C ASN A 137 -2.04 14.89 -22.04
N ASN A 138 -3.24 14.99 -22.61
CA ASN A 138 -4.08 13.87 -23.04
C ASN A 138 -4.28 12.79 -21.95
N GLN A 139 -4.34 13.15 -20.68
CA GLN A 139 -4.60 12.20 -19.59
C GLN A 139 -6.05 11.70 -19.65
N THR A 140 -6.27 10.39 -19.53
CA THR A 140 -7.64 9.87 -19.31
C THR A 140 -8.08 10.23 -17.90
N ILE A 141 -9.19 10.95 -17.76
CA ILE A 141 -9.83 11.19 -16.45
C ILE A 141 -11.30 10.75 -16.47
N ILE A 142 -11.79 10.33 -15.31
CA ILE A 142 -13.21 10.05 -15.05
C ILE A 142 -13.83 11.32 -14.47
N VAL A 143 -14.76 11.92 -15.20
CA VAL A 143 -15.60 13.00 -14.70
C VAL A 143 -16.82 12.36 -14.04
N ALA A 144 -16.73 12.16 -12.73
CA ALA A 144 -17.75 11.47 -11.96
C ALA A 144 -19.07 12.24 -11.98
N ASN A 145 -20.18 11.55 -12.26
CA ASN A 145 -21.55 12.07 -12.08
C ASN A 145 -22.28 11.36 -10.93
N GLN A 146 -21.66 10.33 -10.34
CA GLN A 146 -22.13 9.63 -9.15
C GLN A 146 -20.94 9.18 -8.28
N THR A 147 -21.15 9.13 -6.97
CA THR A 147 -20.20 8.55 -6.01
C THR A 147 -20.93 7.92 -4.83
N GLN A 148 -20.32 6.89 -4.25
CA GLN A 148 -20.62 6.38 -2.92
C GLN A 148 -19.35 6.56 -2.08
N SER A 149 -19.36 7.53 -1.17
CA SER A 149 -18.29 7.88 -0.22
C SER A 149 -16.87 8.20 -0.74
N LEU A 150 -16.53 7.94 -2.01
CA LEU A 150 -15.18 8.18 -2.54
C LEU A 150 -14.86 9.67 -2.75
N LEU A 151 -15.82 10.44 -3.27
CA LEU A 151 -15.70 11.89 -3.49
C LEU A 151 -16.57 12.66 -2.48
N THR A 152 -16.35 12.37 -1.20
CA THR A 152 -17.05 13.01 -0.07
C THR A 152 -16.04 13.42 1.01
N GLN A 153 -16.51 14.16 2.01
CA GLN A 153 -15.71 14.71 3.12
C GLN A 153 -14.63 15.68 2.65
N GLY A 154 -14.99 16.53 1.70
CA GLY A 154 -14.08 17.52 1.11
C GLY A 154 -13.14 16.98 0.03
N ILE A 155 -13.22 15.69 -0.33
CA ILE A 155 -12.51 15.13 -1.47
C ILE A 155 -13.29 15.40 -2.76
N SER A 156 -12.89 16.40 -3.53
CA SER A 156 -13.42 16.67 -4.87
C SER A 156 -12.83 15.78 -5.97
N ALA A 157 -11.68 15.17 -5.72
CA ALA A 157 -10.94 14.38 -6.71
C ALA A 157 -10.00 13.35 -6.08
N VAL A 158 -9.64 12.33 -6.85
CA VAL A 158 -8.60 11.35 -6.52
C VAL A 158 -7.64 11.22 -7.70
N VAL A 159 -6.33 11.29 -7.45
CA VAL A 159 -5.29 11.00 -8.45
C VAL A 159 -4.77 9.60 -8.23
N GLY A 160 -4.99 8.77 -9.24
CA GLY A 160 -4.47 7.42 -9.31
C GLY A 160 -3.00 7.36 -9.71
N LEU A 161 -2.21 6.72 -8.85
CA LEU A 161 -0.80 6.35 -9.03
C LEU A 161 -0.62 4.82 -9.19
N GLY A 162 -1.72 4.11 -9.46
CA GLY A 162 -1.77 2.71 -9.86
C GLY A 162 -1.42 2.50 -11.33
N THR A 163 -1.22 1.24 -11.70
CA THR A 163 -0.84 0.85 -13.06
C THR A 163 -2.03 0.51 -13.96
N ASN A 164 -3.23 0.34 -13.40
CA ASN A 164 -4.40 -0.28 -14.06
C ASN A 164 -4.08 -1.64 -14.72
N ALA A 165 -2.95 -2.29 -14.40
CA ALA A 165 -2.48 -3.50 -15.09
C ALA A 165 -3.47 -4.67 -14.94
N ARG A 166 -4.23 -4.68 -13.84
CA ARG A 166 -5.28 -5.67 -13.54
C ARG A 166 -6.46 -5.60 -14.50
N ASN A 167 -6.84 -4.38 -14.89
CA ASN A 167 -7.93 -4.13 -15.82
C ASN A 167 -7.45 -4.08 -17.29
N GLY A 168 -6.14 -4.26 -17.52
CA GLY A 168 -5.53 -4.17 -18.85
C GLY A 168 -5.48 -2.76 -19.44
N ASP A 169 -5.84 -1.72 -18.67
CA ASP A 169 -5.91 -0.33 -19.15
C ASP A 169 -4.79 0.56 -18.59
N PHE A 170 -3.56 0.08 -18.74
CA PHE A 170 -2.35 0.88 -18.54
C PHE A 170 -2.39 2.17 -19.36
N LYS A 171 -3.09 2.18 -20.51
CA LYS A 171 -3.17 3.29 -21.47
C LYS A 171 -3.94 4.51 -20.96
N SER A 172 -4.72 4.34 -19.90
CA SER A 172 -5.37 5.43 -19.18
C SER A 172 -4.58 5.97 -17.99
N THR A 173 -3.40 5.43 -17.69
CA THR A 173 -2.52 5.95 -16.63
C THR A 173 -1.74 7.20 -17.07
N ILE A 174 -1.38 8.03 -16.09
CA ILE A 174 -0.44 9.16 -16.24
C ILE A 174 0.93 8.76 -16.80
N TYR A 175 1.33 7.50 -16.58
CA TYR A 175 2.62 6.96 -17.02
C TYR A 175 2.65 6.67 -18.52
N ASN A 176 1.55 6.16 -19.08
CA ASN A 176 1.49 5.74 -20.48
C ASN A 176 1.78 6.90 -21.44
N GLN A 177 1.14 8.05 -21.27
CA GLN A 177 1.39 9.18 -22.18
C GLN A 177 2.82 9.72 -22.06
N TRP A 178 3.42 9.66 -20.87
CA TRP A 178 4.82 10.00 -20.70
C TRP A 178 5.73 9.02 -21.44
N LEU A 179 5.51 7.70 -21.30
CA LEU A 179 6.28 6.65 -21.97
C LEU A 179 6.18 6.73 -23.50
N LEU A 180 4.98 6.98 -24.05
CA LEU A 180 4.76 7.19 -25.48
C LEU A 180 5.58 8.38 -26.03
N ASN A 181 5.81 9.40 -25.21
CA ASN A 181 6.63 10.57 -25.57
C ASN A 181 8.15 10.33 -25.38
N HIS A 182 8.57 9.21 -24.77
CA HIS A 182 9.96 8.87 -24.47
C HIS A 182 10.32 7.46 -24.96
N PRO A 183 10.33 7.19 -26.29
CA PRO A 183 10.40 5.84 -26.87
C PRO A 183 11.71 5.06 -26.62
N GLY A 184 12.70 5.65 -25.93
CA GLY A 184 13.89 4.94 -25.44
C GLY A 184 13.77 4.41 -24.00
N VAL A 185 12.67 4.73 -23.30
CA VAL A 185 12.47 4.41 -21.88
C VAL A 185 11.35 3.37 -21.75
N THR A 186 11.63 2.21 -21.18
CA THR A 186 10.65 1.11 -21.05
C THR A 186 9.82 1.18 -19.77
N ASN A 187 10.30 1.94 -18.77
CA ASN A 187 9.75 1.97 -17.43
C ASN A 187 9.63 3.41 -16.91
N PHE A 188 8.51 3.74 -16.29
CA PHE A 188 8.36 4.98 -15.52
C PHE A 188 8.84 4.74 -14.08
N THR A 189 9.49 5.73 -13.46
CA THR A 189 9.88 5.63 -12.04
C THR A 189 9.46 6.87 -11.27
N PHE A 190 8.99 6.68 -10.04
CA PHE A 190 8.87 7.74 -9.05
C PHE A 190 9.18 7.21 -7.66
N GLY A 191 9.50 8.09 -6.71
CA GLY A 191 9.60 7.75 -5.30
C GLY A 191 8.85 8.72 -4.41
N MET A 192 8.68 8.38 -3.13
CA MET A 192 7.91 9.19 -2.18
C MET A 192 8.57 9.24 -0.81
N ALA A 193 8.75 10.46 -0.29
CA ALA A 193 9.25 10.75 1.05
C ALA A 193 8.17 11.52 1.82
N LEU A 194 7.27 10.78 2.48
CA LEU A 194 6.07 11.34 3.09
C LEU A 194 6.25 11.66 4.57
N ASN A 195 5.76 12.82 4.99
CA ASN A 195 5.72 13.20 6.40
C ASN A 195 4.60 12.47 7.13
N PRO A 196 4.84 11.94 8.34
CA PRO A 196 3.82 11.18 9.07
C PRO A 196 2.57 12.04 9.33
N PRO A 197 1.36 11.44 9.28
CA PRO A 197 0.14 12.15 9.61
C PRO A 197 0.06 12.37 11.13
N THR A 198 0.62 13.49 11.59
CA THR A 198 0.60 13.90 12.99
C THR A 198 -0.34 15.10 13.20
N PRO A 199 -0.88 15.31 14.40
CA PRO A 199 -1.71 16.48 14.71
C PRO A 199 -1.02 17.83 14.44
N ASP A 200 0.32 17.87 14.39
CA ASP A 200 1.10 19.09 14.18
C ASP A 200 1.54 19.30 12.72
N SER A 201 1.44 18.29 11.85
CA SER A 201 1.95 18.30 10.47
C SER A 201 0.87 18.56 9.39
N GLN A 202 -0.24 19.22 9.77
CA GLN A 202 -1.48 19.39 8.97
C GLN A 202 -1.38 20.22 7.67
N THR A 203 -0.19 20.40 7.09
CA THR A 203 -0.03 21.08 5.79
C THR A 203 1.08 20.49 4.92
N ASP A 204 2.15 19.96 5.51
CA ASP A 204 3.30 19.42 4.77
C ASP A 204 3.24 17.88 4.74
N GLY A 205 2.73 17.33 3.64
CA GLY A 205 2.67 15.89 3.39
C GLY A 205 4.00 15.29 2.92
N GLY A 206 5.05 16.09 2.73
CA GLY A 206 6.33 15.66 2.17
C GLY A 206 6.39 15.82 0.65
N VAL A 207 7.14 14.95 -0.03
CA VAL A 207 7.49 15.14 -1.45
C VAL A 207 7.33 13.85 -2.26
N LEU A 208 6.70 13.99 -3.43
CA LEU A 208 6.70 13.04 -4.53
C LEU A 208 7.89 13.34 -5.45
N HIS A 209 8.87 12.43 -5.47
CA HIS A 209 10.05 12.47 -6.33
C HIS A 209 9.71 11.84 -7.67
N TRP A 210 9.22 12.68 -8.57
CA TRP A 210 8.69 12.29 -9.86
C TRP A 210 9.82 12.10 -10.87
N LEU A 211 9.61 11.22 -11.85
CA LEU A 211 10.58 10.80 -12.90
C LEU A 211 11.80 9.99 -12.42
N ALA A 212 12.35 10.28 -11.25
CA ALA A 212 13.47 9.55 -10.66
C ALA A 212 13.44 9.63 -9.11
N PRO A 213 13.93 8.60 -8.39
CA PRO A 213 13.96 8.63 -6.94
C PRO A 213 15.10 9.53 -6.42
N GLU A 214 14.81 10.32 -5.38
CA GLU A 214 15.82 11.12 -4.70
C GLU A 214 16.67 10.27 -3.73
N THR A 215 17.96 10.12 -4.04
CA THR A 215 18.89 9.29 -3.25
C THR A 215 19.20 9.84 -1.85
N THR A 216 19.06 11.15 -1.65
CA THR A 216 19.23 11.78 -0.33
C THR A 216 18.06 11.53 0.62
N ALA A 217 16.90 11.10 0.09
CA ALA A 217 15.68 10.89 0.87
C ALA A 217 15.60 9.52 1.58
N TYR A 218 16.59 8.63 1.39
CA TYR A 218 16.62 7.31 2.01
C TYR A 218 18.02 6.87 2.48
N GLN A 219 18.07 5.78 3.25
CA GLN A 219 19.30 5.21 3.79
C GLN A 219 19.38 3.71 3.50
N GLY A 220 20.57 3.26 3.10
CA GLY A 220 20.82 1.88 2.71
C GLY A 220 20.35 1.57 1.28
N ASP A 221 20.38 0.29 0.92
CA ASP A 221 19.91 -0.18 -0.37
C ASP A 221 18.37 -0.31 -0.41
N LEU A 222 17.80 -0.26 -1.62
CA LEU A 222 16.37 -0.51 -1.85
C LEU A 222 16.10 -2.03 -1.87
N THR A 223 15.25 -2.49 -0.96
CA THR A 223 14.67 -3.83 -1.03
C THR A 223 13.58 -3.86 -2.09
N TRP A 224 13.85 -4.46 -3.24
CA TRP A 224 12.89 -4.57 -4.34
C TRP A 224 11.94 -5.76 -4.15
N ARG A 225 10.64 -5.48 -4.19
CA ARG A 225 9.56 -6.46 -4.25
C ARG A 225 8.86 -6.36 -5.60
N ARG A 226 8.66 -7.49 -6.26
CA ARG A 226 7.81 -7.55 -7.46
C ARG A 226 6.36 -7.38 -7.06
N MET A 227 5.56 -6.85 -7.97
CA MET A 227 4.11 -6.87 -7.81
C MET A 227 3.64 -8.33 -7.88
N GLU A 228 2.95 -8.79 -6.83
CA GLU A 228 2.37 -10.13 -6.81
C GLU A 228 1.04 -10.16 -7.59
N PRO A 229 0.85 -11.11 -8.52
CA PRO A 229 -0.45 -11.30 -9.15
C PRO A 229 -1.41 -11.87 -8.09
N ILE A 230 -2.55 -11.21 -7.89
CA ILE A 230 -3.64 -11.86 -7.14
C ILE A 230 -4.36 -12.80 -8.08
N ASP A 231 -4.46 -14.06 -7.65
CA ASP A 231 -5.41 -15.00 -8.21
C ASP A 231 -6.83 -14.65 -7.70
N PRO A 232 -7.74 -14.14 -8.56
CA PRO A 232 -9.11 -13.80 -8.14
C PRO A 232 -9.91 -15.02 -7.69
N THR A 233 -9.45 -16.24 -7.98
CA THR A 233 -10.09 -17.49 -7.53
C THR A 233 -9.67 -17.93 -6.12
N SER A 234 -8.64 -17.29 -5.54
CA SER A 234 -8.08 -17.66 -4.22
C SER A 234 -8.98 -17.31 -3.02
N GLY A 235 -10.18 -16.78 -3.25
CA GLY A 235 -11.06 -16.28 -2.19
C GLY A 235 -10.58 -14.95 -1.58
N ALA A 236 -9.68 -14.24 -2.28
CA ALA A 236 -9.27 -12.90 -1.93
C ALA A 236 -10.49 -11.97 -1.80
N SER A 237 -10.43 -11.01 -0.87
CA SER A 237 -11.59 -10.18 -0.54
C SER A 237 -11.88 -9.15 -1.63
N ASP A 238 -12.98 -8.41 -1.55
CA ASP A 238 -13.37 -7.43 -2.57
C ASP A 238 -12.25 -6.39 -2.87
N ILE A 239 -11.45 -6.04 -1.84
CA ILE A 239 -10.25 -5.19 -1.93
C ILE A 239 -9.20 -5.73 -2.92
N SER A 240 -9.19 -7.03 -3.18
CA SER A 240 -8.34 -7.66 -4.17
C SER A 240 -8.62 -7.21 -5.61
N THR A 241 -9.67 -6.42 -5.84
CA THR A 241 -9.98 -5.75 -7.12
C THR A 241 -9.73 -4.24 -7.08
N GLU A 242 -9.54 -3.64 -5.90
CA GLU A 242 -9.55 -2.18 -5.67
C GLU A 242 -8.16 -1.54 -5.58
N THR A 243 -7.09 -2.32 -5.52
CA THR A 243 -5.71 -1.79 -5.54
C THR A 243 -4.80 -2.50 -6.52
N ASP A 244 -3.85 -1.78 -7.13
CA ASP A 244 -2.87 -2.34 -8.06
C ASP A 244 -1.67 -2.96 -7.35
N TRP A 245 -1.19 -2.31 -6.27
CA TRP A 245 0.12 -2.59 -5.68
C TRP A 245 0.05 -3.57 -4.52
N PHE A 246 0.19 -4.86 -4.85
CA PHE A 246 0.36 -5.94 -3.89
C PHE A 246 1.79 -6.48 -3.92
N VAL A 247 2.37 -6.71 -2.74
CA VAL A 247 3.75 -7.21 -2.58
C VAL A 247 3.84 -8.28 -1.49
N GLY A 248 4.84 -9.14 -1.58
CA GLY A 248 5.14 -10.12 -0.52
C GLY A 248 5.64 -9.46 0.78
N LEU A 249 5.00 -9.81 1.90
CA LEU A 249 5.39 -9.52 3.28
C LEU A 249 5.84 -10.83 3.93
N ASP A 250 7.05 -10.90 4.48
CA ASP A 250 7.63 -12.18 4.93
C ASP A 250 7.26 -12.53 6.37
N ASN A 251 7.21 -11.51 7.24
CA ASN A 251 6.74 -11.63 8.61
C ASN A 251 6.27 -10.29 9.17
N TRP A 252 5.48 -10.38 10.23
CA TRP A 252 5.30 -9.28 11.17
C TRP A 252 5.45 -9.78 12.61
N SER A 253 5.87 -8.89 13.50
CA SER A 253 5.87 -9.11 14.94
C SER A 253 5.36 -7.88 15.69
N PHE A 254 4.66 -8.10 16.79
CA PHE A 254 4.01 -7.07 17.58
C PHE A 254 4.34 -7.23 19.06
N PHE A 255 4.79 -6.15 19.69
CA PHE A 255 5.19 -6.09 21.09
C PHE A 255 4.40 -4.99 21.82
N ASN A 256 3.86 -5.31 22.99
CA ASN A 256 2.99 -4.44 23.80
C ASN A 256 3.71 -3.73 24.98
N GLY A 257 5.05 -3.69 24.98
CA GLY A 257 5.82 -3.03 26.04
C GLY A 257 5.99 -3.82 27.35
N ILE A 258 5.21 -4.89 27.59
CA ILE A 258 5.14 -5.53 28.91
C ILE A 258 5.89 -6.87 28.99
N ASP A 259 5.84 -7.70 27.94
CA ASP A 259 6.73 -8.86 27.65
C ASP A 259 6.15 -9.79 26.56
N SER A 260 4.86 -9.67 26.22
CA SER A 260 4.26 -10.48 25.17
C SER A 260 4.62 -9.98 23.77
N ASN A 261 5.20 -10.87 22.98
CA ASN A 261 5.39 -10.71 21.54
C ASN A 261 4.48 -11.73 20.82
N VAL A 262 3.70 -11.26 19.84
CA VAL A 262 2.99 -12.12 18.89
C VAL A 262 3.52 -11.85 17.49
N SER A 263 3.84 -12.92 16.76
CA SER A 263 4.37 -12.82 15.41
C SER A 263 3.69 -13.81 14.48
N LYS A 264 3.79 -13.52 13.18
CA LYS A 264 3.35 -14.40 12.11
C LYS A 264 4.34 -14.32 10.96
N ASP A 265 4.85 -15.49 10.59
CA ASP A 265 5.78 -15.68 9.49
C ASP A 265 5.08 -16.41 8.33
N GLY A 266 5.54 -16.19 7.11
CA GLY A 266 5.11 -16.92 5.92
C GLY A 266 4.83 -16.02 4.73
N ASN A 267 4.45 -16.61 3.59
CA ASN A 267 4.16 -15.88 2.36
C ASN A 267 2.83 -15.11 2.51
N MET A 268 2.90 -13.90 3.06
CA MET A 268 1.77 -13.00 3.19
C MET A 268 1.80 -11.98 2.05
N ILE A 269 0.62 -11.48 1.68
CA ILE A 269 0.49 -10.45 0.63
C ILE A 269 -0.02 -9.17 1.30
N ALA A 270 0.64 -8.05 1.01
CA ALA A 270 0.28 -6.74 1.49
C ALA A 270 -0.06 -5.81 0.32
N ALA A 271 -1.25 -5.19 0.36
CA ALA A 271 -1.57 -3.99 -0.40
C ALA A 271 -0.84 -2.77 0.18
N ILE A 272 -0.37 -1.86 -0.66
CA ILE A 272 0.25 -0.59 -0.26
C ILE A 272 -0.48 0.56 -0.95
N ASP A 273 -1.17 1.41 -0.18
CA ASP A 273 -1.86 2.60 -0.68
C ASP A 273 -1.89 3.76 0.34
N LEU A 274 -1.90 4.98 -0.15
CA LEU A 274 -1.90 6.25 0.60
C LEU A 274 -3.29 6.73 1.03
N PHE A 275 -4.34 6.28 0.35
CA PHE A 275 -5.69 6.83 0.50
C PHE A 275 -6.30 6.56 1.89
N GLU A 276 -6.00 5.40 2.45
CA GLU A 276 -6.41 4.97 3.79
C GLU A 276 -5.25 5.24 4.78
N PRO A 277 -5.48 6.00 5.87
CA PRO A 277 -4.44 6.29 6.86
C PRO A 277 -4.01 5.08 7.66
N GLY A 278 -4.92 4.13 7.93
CA GLY A 278 -4.70 3.02 8.85
C GLY A 278 -3.87 1.85 8.31
N LEU A 279 -3.76 0.82 9.13
CA LEU A 279 -3.39 -0.53 8.68
C LEU A 279 -4.66 -1.39 8.76
N VAL A 280 -4.84 -2.36 7.85
CA VAL A 280 -5.93 -3.33 7.94
C VAL A 280 -5.37 -4.74 7.92
N PHE A 281 -5.67 -5.51 8.96
CA PHE A 281 -5.14 -6.86 9.16
C PHE A 281 -6.27 -7.89 9.09
N PRO A 282 -5.99 -9.15 8.68
CA PRO A 282 -6.90 -10.27 8.84
C PRO A 282 -7.43 -10.36 10.27
N GLN A 283 -8.72 -10.68 10.44
CA GLN A 283 -9.36 -10.71 11.77
C GLN A 283 -8.62 -11.57 12.79
N THR A 284 -8.03 -12.68 12.34
CA THR A 284 -7.20 -13.58 13.17
C THR A 284 -5.91 -12.91 13.64
N ALA A 285 -5.24 -12.14 12.78
CA ALA A 285 -4.01 -11.41 13.10
C ALA A 285 -4.28 -10.21 14.02
N ALA A 286 -5.30 -9.40 13.71
CA ALA A 286 -5.70 -8.28 14.54
C ALA A 286 -6.17 -8.75 15.94
N GLY A 287 -6.99 -9.81 16.01
CA GLY A 287 -7.42 -10.40 17.28
C GLY A 287 -6.26 -10.99 18.10
N GLN A 288 -5.22 -11.53 17.46
CA GLN A 288 -3.99 -11.93 18.14
C GLN A 288 -3.22 -10.73 18.71
N ILE A 289 -3.12 -9.63 17.97
CA ILE A 289 -2.46 -8.39 18.41
C ILE A 289 -3.20 -7.79 19.62
N TYR A 290 -4.48 -7.44 19.46
CA TYR A 290 -5.25 -6.77 20.53
C TYR A 290 -5.55 -7.69 21.71
N GLY A 291 -5.58 -9.02 21.51
CA GLY A 291 -5.64 -9.99 22.60
C GLY A 291 -4.43 -9.97 23.56
N THR A 292 -3.32 -9.29 23.19
CA THR A 292 -2.18 -9.04 24.10
C THR A 292 -2.30 -7.74 24.90
N ILE A 293 -3.22 -6.85 24.54
CA ILE A 293 -3.37 -5.53 25.17
C ILE A 293 -4.49 -5.62 26.21
N GLN A 294 -4.17 -5.31 27.46
CA GLN A 294 -5.18 -5.27 28.52
C GLN A 294 -6.23 -4.20 28.20
N ASP A 295 -7.51 -4.53 28.44
CA ASP A 295 -8.66 -3.65 28.24
C ASP A 295 -8.88 -3.17 26.78
N ALA A 296 -8.20 -3.78 25.79
CA ALA A 296 -8.51 -3.56 24.39
C ALA A 296 -9.86 -4.18 24.00
N GLN A 297 -10.67 -3.44 23.22
CA GLN A 297 -12.03 -3.86 22.84
C GLN A 297 -12.33 -3.53 21.38
N LEU A 298 -12.99 -4.44 20.67
CA LEU A 298 -13.46 -4.20 19.31
C LEU A 298 -14.63 -3.22 19.32
N LEU A 299 -14.51 -2.10 18.61
CA LEU A 299 -15.58 -1.13 18.50
C LEU A 299 -16.71 -1.65 17.61
N THR A 300 -17.93 -1.67 18.15
CA THR A 300 -19.13 -2.15 17.45
C THR A 300 -19.60 -1.19 16.35
N ARG A 301 -19.16 0.07 16.41
CA ARG A 301 -19.33 1.09 15.37
C ARG A 301 -17.95 1.67 15.07
N SER A 302 -17.51 1.55 13.82
CA SER A 302 -16.37 2.28 13.29
C SER A 302 -16.90 3.41 12.39
N PRO A 303 -16.15 4.51 12.19
CA PRO A 303 -16.50 5.51 11.19
C PRO A 303 -16.74 4.87 9.82
N PRO A 304 -17.68 5.37 8.99
CA PRO A 304 -17.96 4.81 7.66
C PRO A 304 -16.81 4.99 6.66
N THR A 305 -15.75 5.68 7.07
CA THR A 305 -14.55 6.02 6.28
C THR A 305 -13.43 5.01 6.38
N GLU A 306 -13.55 4.05 7.29
CA GLU A 306 -12.48 3.13 7.65
C GLU A 306 -12.78 1.76 7.03
N LEU A 307 -11.79 1.20 6.32
CA LEU A 307 -11.90 -0.13 5.69
C LEU A 307 -12.25 -1.27 6.66
N GLY A 308 -11.86 -1.11 7.92
CA GLY A 308 -11.91 -2.14 8.94
C GLY A 308 -12.70 -1.74 10.18
N LYS A 309 -12.89 -2.71 11.07
CA LYS A 309 -13.38 -2.47 12.42
C LYS A 309 -12.23 -2.05 13.32
N LEU A 310 -12.40 -0.93 14.01
CA LEU A 310 -11.42 -0.37 14.93
C LEU A 310 -11.42 -1.08 16.28
N TRP A 311 -10.30 -0.98 16.98
CA TRP A 311 -10.13 -1.44 18.36
C TRP A 311 -9.80 -0.24 19.26
N SER A 312 -10.53 -0.06 20.35
CA SER A 312 -10.14 0.86 21.42
C SER A 312 -9.03 0.23 22.26
N VAL A 313 -8.09 1.05 22.73
CA VAL A 313 -6.97 0.67 23.60
C VAL A 313 -6.77 1.71 24.71
N PRO A 314 -6.18 1.36 25.86
CA PRO A 314 -5.71 2.35 26.84
C PRO A 314 -4.76 3.37 26.19
N CYS A 315 -4.93 4.65 26.50
CA CYS A 315 -4.13 5.74 25.88
C CYS A 315 -2.65 5.74 26.26
N ASP A 316 -2.25 4.98 27.27
CA ASP A 316 -0.86 4.77 27.72
C ASP A 316 -0.24 3.46 27.18
N THR A 317 -0.97 2.73 26.32
CA THR A 317 -0.51 1.47 25.74
C THR A 317 0.76 1.65 24.93
N LYS A 318 1.85 1.05 25.39
CA LYS A 318 3.09 0.94 24.62
C LYS A 318 2.93 -0.14 23.56
N MET A 319 3.24 0.20 22.32
CA MET A 319 3.19 -0.77 21.23
C MET A 319 4.25 -0.53 20.17
N GLN A 320 4.68 -1.62 19.55
CA GLN A 320 5.64 -1.64 18.47
C GLN A 320 5.24 -2.74 17.47
N LEU A 321 5.07 -2.38 16.21
CA LEU A 321 4.86 -3.31 15.10
C LEU A 321 6.12 -3.31 14.24
N THR A 322 6.68 -4.50 14.00
CA THR A 322 7.78 -4.68 13.05
C THR A 322 7.25 -5.44 11.84
N LEU A 323 7.39 -4.85 10.65
CA LEU A 323 7.06 -5.46 9.35
C LEU A 323 8.37 -5.78 8.63
N THR A 324 8.51 -6.97 8.04
CA THR A 324 9.75 -7.38 7.37
C THR A 324 9.52 -7.70 5.90
N PHE A 325 10.33 -7.06 5.06
CA PHE A 325 10.45 -7.30 3.63
C PHE A 325 11.90 -7.71 3.36
N ASP A 326 12.14 -9.00 3.06
CA ASP A 326 13.46 -9.60 2.93
C ASP A 326 14.38 -9.24 4.12
N SER A 327 15.43 -8.47 3.88
CA SER A 327 16.41 -8.01 4.84
C SER A 327 16.03 -6.69 5.53
N LEU A 328 14.98 -6.01 5.06
CA LEU A 328 14.48 -4.76 5.61
C LEU A 328 13.37 -5.00 6.65
N SER A 329 13.70 -4.79 7.92
CA SER A 329 12.70 -4.60 8.98
C SER A 329 12.38 -3.12 9.17
N VAL A 330 11.08 -2.80 9.06
CA VAL A 330 10.45 -1.49 9.30
C VAL A 330 9.74 -1.53 10.64
N VAL A 331 9.93 -0.51 11.47
CA VAL A 331 9.38 -0.46 12.85
C VAL A 331 8.45 0.73 13.00
N LEU A 332 7.17 0.46 13.25
CA LEU A 332 6.17 1.42 13.68
C LEU A 332 6.06 1.38 15.20
N LYS A 333 5.79 2.52 15.82
CA LYS A 333 5.73 2.70 17.28
C LYS A 333 4.39 3.30 17.71
N GLU A 334 4.18 3.36 19.02
CA GLU A 334 3.02 3.96 19.70
C GLU A 334 2.50 5.25 19.05
N ASP A 335 3.38 6.19 18.70
CA ASP A 335 3.05 7.49 18.09
C ASP A 335 2.39 7.39 16.69
N MET A 336 2.49 6.24 16.05
CA MET A 336 1.84 5.92 14.77
C MET A 336 0.76 4.85 14.90
N LEU A 337 0.83 4.02 15.95
CA LEU A 337 -0.03 2.86 16.17
C LEU A 337 -1.20 3.14 17.12
N VAL A 338 -1.18 4.26 17.84
CA VAL A 338 -2.30 4.75 18.66
C VAL A 338 -2.68 6.16 18.19
N ARG A 339 -3.98 6.38 17.92
CA ARG A 339 -4.54 7.71 17.63
C ARG A 339 -5.75 7.99 18.51
N GLN A 340 -6.04 9.25 18.76
CA GLN A 340 -7.23 9.67 19.50
C GLN A 340 -8.38 9.95 18.52
N LEU A 341 -9.57 9.40 18.82
CA LEU A 341 -10.81 9.60 18.08
C LEU A 341 -11.91 9.90 19.11
N ASP A 342 -12.58 11.04 19.01
CA ASP A 342 -13.67 11.45 19.93
C ASP A 342 -13.34 11.30 21.43
N GLY A 343 -12.08 11.52 21.81
CA GLY A 343 -11.59 11.40 23.18
C GLY A 343 -11.16 9.99 23.61
N ILE A 344 -11.51 8.93 22.87
CA ILE A 344 -11.00 7.57 23.10
C ILE A 344 -9.73 7.32 22.30
N CYS A 345 -8.83 6.47 22.80
CA CYS A 345 -7.69 6.02 22.02
C CYS A 345 -8.04 4.73 21.26
N VAL A 346 -7.72 4.72 19.97
CA VAL A 346 -7.92 3.59 19.07
C VAL A 346 -6.60 3.18 18.44
N GLY A 347 -6.43 1.89 18.22
CA GLY A 347 -5.28 1.38 17.50
C GLY A 347 -5.40 1.63 15.99
N THR A 348 -4.29 2.00 15.34
CA THR A 348 -4.20 2.25 13.89
C THR A 348 -4.33 0.95 13.08
N ILE A 349 -4.13 -0.22 13.70
CA ILE A 349 -4.38 -1.52 13.08
C ILE A 349 -5.87 -1.85 13.20
N SER A 350 -6.64 -1.62 12.16
CA SER A 350 -8.02 -2.11 12.06
C SER A 350 -8.03 -3.60 11.66
N GLN A 351 -9.16 -4.27 11.88
CA GLN A 351 -9.40 -5.61 11.35
C GLN A 351 -10.34 -5.57 10.14
N TRP A 352 -10.11 -6.42 9.14
CA TRP A 352 -11.05 -6.53 8.00
C TRP A 352 -12.48 -6.80 8.45
N SER A 353 -13.46 -6.15 7.81
CA SER A 353 -14.88 -6.44 8.03
C SER A 353 -15.26 -7.83 7.49
N ASN A 354 -14.66 -8.25 6.37
CA ASN A 354 -14.76 -9.59 5.81
C ASN A 354 -13.84 -10.56 6.60
N SER A 355 -14.39 -11.66 7.12
CA SER A 355 -13.64 -12.68 7.87
C SER A 355 -12.77 -13.58 7.00
N SER A 356 -13.01 -13.62 5.69
CA SER A 356 -12.25 -14.41 4.72
C SER A 356 -11.01 -13.69 4.18
N ALA A 357 -10.87 -12.38 4.42
CA ALA A 357 -9.71 -11.61 4.01
C ALA A 357 -8.44 -12.11 4.72
N THR A 358 -7.40 -12.41 3.93
CA THR A 358 -6.10 -12.95 4.38
C THR A 358 -4.93 -12.02 4.06
N GLU A 359 -5.16 -11.08 3.15
CA GLU A 359 -4.29 -9.96 2.78
C GLU A 359 -4.16 -8.93 3.91
N TYR A 360 -3.04 -8.24 3.90
CA TYR A 360 -2.78 -7.08 4.75
C TYR A 360 -2.92 -5.81 3.92
N PHE A 361 -3.30 -4.73 4.55
CA PHE A 361 -3.31 -3.40 3.96
C PHE A 361 -2.39 -2.48 4.76
N LEU A 362 -1.45 -1.85 4.06
CA LEU A 362 -0.43 -0.99 4.63
C LEU A 362 -0.65 0.44 4.13
N GLY A 363 -1.39 1.20 4.92
CA GLY A 363 -1.81 2.55 4.58
C GLY A 363 -0.75 3.62 4.78
N SER A 364 -1.24 4.86 4.73
CA SER A 364 -0.49 6.11 4.86
C SER A 364 0.42 6.16 6.11
N ALA A 365 -0.01 5.58 7.24
CA ALA A 365 0.80 5.44 8.45
C ALA A 365 2.09 4.62 8.22
N PHE A 366 2.02 3.47 7.54
CA PHE A 366 3.21 2.68 7.19
C PHE A 366 4.11 3.44 6.21
N ILE A 367 3.51 3.98 5.15
CA ILE A 367 4.26 4.56 4.03
C ILE A 367 5.10 5.76 4.47
N SER A 368 4.63 6.55 5.44
CA SER A 368 5.38 7.66 6.03
C SER A 368 6.70 7.29 6.73
N THR A 369 6.86 6.03 7.13
CA THR A 369 8.05 5.51 7.84
C THR A 369 9.18 5.07 6.91
N VAL A 370 8.85 4.85 5.64
CA VAL A 370 9.74 4.31 4.61
C VAL A 370 9.93 5.30 3.48
N TYR A 371 10.93 5.04 2.66
CA TYR A 371 11.00 5.60 1.34
C TYR A 371 10.56 4.53 0.35
N LEU A 372 9.56 4.84 -0.47
CA LEU A 372 9.08 3.95 -1.53
C LEU A 372 9.58 4.44 -2.89
N VAL A 373 9.90 3.50 -3.77
CA VAL A 373 10.21 3.73 -5.19
C VAL A 373 9.35 2.79 -6.02
N PHE A 374 8.52 3.34 -6.90
CA PHE A 374 7.64 2.60 -7.79
C PHE A 374 8.31 2.54 -9.16
N LEU A 375 8.67 1.33 -9.59
CA LEU A 375 9.14 1.05 -10.94
C LEU A 375 7.96 0.46 -11.72
N ILE A 376 7.48 1.22 -12.69
CA ILE A 376 6.27 0.93 -13.47
C ILE A 376 6.68 0.50 -14.87
N SER A 377 6.10 -0.59 -15.35
CA SER A 377 6.16 -1.00 -16.74
C SER A 377 4.73 -1.17 -17.29
N GLU A 378 4.57 -1.05 -18.62
CA GLU A 378 3.36 -1.50 -19.32
C GLU A 378 3.21 -3.04 -19.20
N SER A 379 4.31 -3.75 -18.96
CA SER A 379 4.33 -5.19 -18.68
C SER A 379 4.07 -5.50 -17.20
N SER A 380 3.80 -6.78 -16.89
CA SER A 380 3.71 -7.30 -15.51
C SER A 380 5.02 -7.24 -14.70
N GLY A 381 6.06 -6.57 -15.21
CA GLY A 381 7.37 -6.41 -14.56
C GLY A 381 7.45 -5.31 -13.50
N SER A 382 6.34 -4.66 -13.12
CA SER A 382 6.31 -3.59 -12.13
C SER A 382 6.76 -4.06 -10.73
N SER A 383 7.45 -3.18 -9.99
CA SER A 383 8.03 -3.49 -8.68
C SER A 383 8.09 -2.26 -7.76
N ILE A 384 8.10 -2.51 -6.45
CA ILE A 384 8.30 -1.48 -5.41
C ILE A 384 9.64 -1.71 -4.73
N GLY A 385 10.51 -0.71 -4.74
CA GLY A 385 11.68 -0.61 -3.88
C GLY A 385 11.30 0.03 -2.56
N ILE A 386 11.67 -0.60 -1.45
CA ILE A 386 11.42 -0.11 -0.08
C ILE A 386 12.78 0.15 0.58
N ALA A 387 12.98 1.33 1.17
CA ALA A 387 14.15 1.65 1.98
C ALA A 387 13.75 2.39 3.27
N ARG A 388 14.68 2.54 4.20
CA ARG A 388 14.47 3.40 5.37
C ARG A 388 14.49 4.86 4.94
N ARG A 389 13.47 5.64 5.31
CA ARG A 389 13.43 7.08 5.05
C ARG A 389 14.60 7.78 5.74
N ASN A 390 15.26 8.70 5.05
CA ASN A 390 16.20 9.61 5.68
C ASN A 390 15.42 10.76 6.31
N THR A 391 15.06 10.62 7.59
CA THR A 391 14.56 11.75 8.37
C THR A 391 15.73 12.66 8.73
N GLU A 392 15.84 13.79 8.02
CA GLU A 392 16.89 14.78 8.26
C GLU A 392 16.70 15.48 9.61
N ASP A 393 15.44 15.65 10.04
CA ASP A 393 15.04 16.16 11.37
C ASP A 393 15.35 15.20 12.54
N GLY A 394 16.01 14.08 12.26
CA GLY A 394 16.56 13.13 13.23
C GLY A 394 17.70 13.70 14.07
N SER A 395 17.46 14.79 14.80
CA SER A 395 18.30 15.30 15.89
C SER A 395 18.50 14.27 17.01
N GLY A 396 17.65 13.25 17.06
CA GLY A 396 17.81 12.02 17.84
C GLY A 396 18.99 11.16 17.37
N ASN A 397 20.21 11.59 17.71
CA ASN A 397 21.40 10.76 17.77
C ASN A 397 21.57 9.76 16.61
N LYS A 398 21.68 10.27 15.37
CA LYS A 398 22.52 9.56 14.38
C LYS A 398 23.90 9.41 15.03
N LEU A 399 24.19 8.22 15.57
CA LEU A 399 25.53 7.82 15.99
C LEU A 399 26.38 7.98 14.75
N SER A 400 27.09 9.10 14.66
CA SER A 400 27.88 9.48 13.48
C SER A 400 28.73 8.29 13.06
N GLY A 401 29.04 8.16 11.77
CA GLY A 401 30.02 7.18 11.31
C GLY A 401 31.32 7.23 12.14
N GLY A 402 31.67 8.41 12.67
CA GLY A 402 32.76 8.60 13.63
C GLY A 402 32.55 8.01 15.03
N VAL A 403 31.31 7.87 15.53
CA VAL A 403 31.03 7.16 16.80
C VAL A 403 31.04 5.65 16.60
N ILE A 404 30.49 5.13 15.50
CA ILE A 404 30.57 3.69 15.19
C ILE A 404 32.04 3.30 14.92
N ALA A 405 32.76 4.07 14.10
CA ALA A 405 34.20 3.89 13.91
C ALA A 405 34.99 4.08 15.23
N GLY A 406 34.57 5.03 16.08
CA GLY A 406 35.16 5.28 17.40
C GLY A 406 34.97 4.12 18.38
N ILE A 407 33.82 3.43 18.36
CA ILE A 407 33.59 2.21 19.15
C ILE A 407 34.47 1.07 18.65
N VAL A 408 34.60 0.89 17.32
CA VAL A 408 35.47 -0.16 16.74
C VAL A 408 36.95 0.12 17.05
N LEU A 409 37.45 1.32 16.76
CA LEU A 409 38.84 1.73 17.06
C LEU A 409 39.13 1.72 18.56
N GLY A 410 38.18 2.18 19.39
CA GLY A 410 38.25 2.13 20.85
C GLY A 410 38.27 0.70 21.38
N GLY A 411 37.49 -0.21 20.79
CA GLY A 411 37.51 -1.63 21.10
C GLY A 411 38.87 -2.28 20.82
N PHE A 412 39.46 -2.02 19.65
CA PHE A 412 40.82 -2.49 19.34
C PHE A 412 41.87 -1.91 20.30
N ALA A 413 41.78 -0.62 20.64
CA ALA A 413 42.68 0.02 21.60
C ALA A 413 42.55 -0.58 23.02
N ALA A 414 41.32 -0.83 23.48
CA ALA A 414 41.05 -1.45 24.78
C ALA A 414 41.56 -2.91 24.85
N VAL A 415 41.36 -3.70 23.80
CA VAL A 415 41.90 -5.07 23.70
C VAL A 415 43.44 -5.06 23.70
N LEU A 416 44.07 -4.17 22.95
CA LEU A 416 45.53 -4.00 22.97
C LEU A 416 46.05 -3.59 24.36
N MET A 417 45.38 -2.64 25.03
CA MET A 417 45.75 -2.23 26.38
C MET A 417 45.63 -3.38 27.38
N MET A 418 44.55 -4.18 27.31
CA MET A 418 44.36 -5.38 28.13
C MET A 418 45.46 -6.43 27.90
N ILE A 419 45.89 -6.64 26.65
CA ILE A 419 47.02 -7.54 26.33
C ILE A 419 48.32 -7.02 26.95
N VAL A 420 48.61 -5.71 26.82
CA VAL A 420 49.82 -5.09 27.42
C VAL A 420 49.80 -5.20 28.94
N LEU A 421 48.67 -4.91 29.59
CA LEU A 421 48.51 -5.04 31.05
C LEU A 421 48.68 -6.49 31.51
N PHE A 422 48.15 -7.46 30.77
CA PHE A 422 48.32 -8.89 31.05
C PHE A 422 49.79 -9.33 30.95
N VAL A 423 50.52 -8.87 29.93
CA VAL A 423 51.96 -9.13 29.77
C VAL A 423 52.76 -8.52 30.93
N LEU A 424 52.51 -7.25 31.28
CA LEU A 424 53.18 -6.57 32.40
C LEU A 424 52.88 -7.24 33.75
N TRP A 425 51.65 -7.69 33.98
CA TRP A 425 51.26 -8.45 35.18
C TRP A 425 51.99 -9.80 35.26
N ARG A 426 52.03 -10.54 34.14
CA ARG A 426 52.73 -11.82 34.03
C ARG A 426 54.23 -11.69 34.31
N ASP A 427 54.88 -10.64 33.81
CA ASP A 427 56.29 -10.37 34.06
C ASP A 427 56.59 -9.92 35.48
N ARG A 428 55.73 -9.06 36.08
CA ARG A 428 55.81 -8.74 37.52
C ARG A 428 55.68 -10.00 38.39
N ARG A 429 54.79 -10.94 38.02
CA ARG A 429 54.61 -12.21 38.73
C ARG A 429 55.83 -13.12 38.61
N ARG A 430 56.51 -13.14 37.47
CA ARG A 430 57.79 -13.87 37.28
C ARG A 430 58.91 -13.31 38.16
N ARG A 431 59.07 -11.97 38.21
CA ARG A 431 60.10 -11.32 39.03
C ARG A 431 59.88 -11.52 40.54
N ARG A 432 58.63 -11.58 41.00
CA ARG A 432 58.29 -11.90 42.40
C ARG A 432 58.57 -13.35 42.80
N GLY A 433 58.80 -14.26 41.84
CA GLY A 433 59.20 -15.65 42.10
C GLY A 433 60.71 -15.86 42.30
N GLN A 434 61.52 -14.79 42.34
CA GLN A 434 62.97 -14.83 42.53
C GLN A 434 63.42 -13.98 43.74
N LEU A 435 62.65 -14.00 44.83
CA LEU A 435 63.21 -13.62 46.13
C LEU A 435 64.07 -14.80 46.63
N PRO A 436 65.38 -14.61 46.89
CA PRO A 436 66.25 -15.67 47.37
C PRO A 436 65.85 -16.05 48.79
N ASP A 437 65.47 -17.32 48.97
CA ASP A 437 64.86 -17.90 50.17
C ASP A 437 65.83 -17.89 51.37
N PRO A 438 65.67 -16.99 52.36
CA PRO A 438 66.51 -16.96 53.55
C PRO A 438 65.80 -17.67 54.71
N TYR A 439 66.55 -18.42 55.53
CA TYR A 439 66.06 -19.24 56.66
C TYR A 439 65.49 -20.63 56.32
N ARG A 440 66.37 -21.48 55.78
CA ARG A 440 66.34 -22.92 56.08
C ARG A 440 66.89 -23.20 57.49
N ALA A 441 66.11 -22.86 58.52
CA ALA A 441 66.28 -23.33 59.89
C ALA A 441 64.89 -23.38 60.54
N GLY A 442 64.40 -24.47 61.11
CA GLY A 442 65.10 -25.67 61.55
C GLY A 442 64.51 -26.08 62.90
N LEU A 443 63.30 -26.65 62.91
CA LEU A 443 62.71 -27.21 64.12
C LEU A 443 61.96 -28.51 63.79
N LYS A 444 62.52 -29.64 64.23
CA LYS A 444 61.81 -30.92 64.29
C LYS A 444 60.99 -30.94 65.57
N VAL A 445 59.69 -31.19 65.46
CA VAL A 445 58.87 -31.63 66.60
C VAL A 445 58.21 -32.95 66.20
N ASN A 446 58.52 -34.00 66.96
CA ASN A 446 57.92 -35.32 66.81
C ASN A 446 56.68 -35.43 67.72
N GLY A 447 55.61 -36.09 67.29
CA GLY A 447 54.50 -36.49 68.17
C GLY A 447 53.31 -37.09 67.41
N PRO A 448 52.66 -38.19 67.85
CA PRO A 448 51.87 -39.05 66.96
C PRO A 448 50.38 -39.22 67.34
N PHE A 449 49.68 -40.08 66.56
CA PHE A 449 48.38 -40.78 66.79
C PHE A 449 47.10 -40.27 66.09
N GLY A 450 46.25 -41.24 65.69
CA GLY A 450 44.92 -41.08 65.06
C GLY A 450 44.98 -40.88 63.54
N SER A 451 44.84 -41.86 62.63
CA SER A 451 44.00 -43.08 62.61
C SER A 451 42.50 -42.80 62.80
N HIS A 452 41.77 -42.62 61.70
CA HIS A 452 40.47 -43.28 61.49
C HIS A 452 40.16 -43.43 59.99
N ASN A 453 40.01 -44.68 59.55
CA ASN A 453 39.29 -45.04 58.33
C ASN A 453 37.80 -44.70 58.47
N SER A 454 37.16 -44.28 57.37
CA SER A 454 35.79 -44.69 57.03
C SER A 454 35.52 -44.51 55.53
N THR A 455 34.74 -45.44 54.99
CA THR A 455 34.56 -45.78 53.56
C THR A 455 33.52 -44.92 52.82
N PRO A 456 33.47 -44.98 51.46
CA PRO A 456 32.51 -44.23 50.65
C PRO A 456 31.12 -44.89 50.60
N ILE A 457 30.06 -44.10 50.40
CA ILE A 457 28.70 -44.61 50.17
C ILE A 457 28.02 -43.94 48.96
N SER A 458 27.49 -44.81 48.11
CA SER A 458 26.49 -44.64 47.05
C SER A 458 25.86 -46.03 46.86
N PRO A 459 24.72 -46.21 46.18
CA PRO A 459 23.68 -45.27 45.72
C PRO A 459 22.26 -45.70 46.16
N SER A 460 21.19 -44.99 45.77
CA SER A 460 19.93 -45.60 45.26
C SER A 460 18.85 -44.57 44.87
N TYR A 461 18.15 -44.86 43.77
CA TYR A 461 16.80 -44.33 43.46
C TYR A 461 15.74 -45.22 44.16
N PRO A 462 14.47 -44.80 44.28
CA PRO A 462 13.48 -45.36 43.33
C PRO A 462 12.23 -44.50 42.99
N LEU A 463 11.77 -44.70 41.74
CA LEU A 463 10.39 -44.94 41.29
C LEU A 463 9.23 -43.94 41.56
N THR A 464 8.60 -43.53 40.45
CA THR A 464 7.17 -43.17 40.32
C THR A 464 6.27 -44.41 40.49
N PRO A 465 4.93 -44.29 40.66
CA PRO A 465 4.06 -44.41 39.47
C PRO A 465 2.64 -43.78 39.51
N ARG A 466 2.09 -43.58 38.29
CA ARG A 466 0.70 -43.85 37.83
C ARG A 466 -0.51 -42.92 38.14
N THR A 467 -0.97 -42.30 37.04
CA THR A 467 -2.35 -42.24 36.47
C THR A 467 -3.08 -43.62 36.41
N PRO A 468 -4.35 -43.81 35.95
CA PRO A 468 -5.30 -42.97 35.16
C PRO A 468 -6.76 -43.02 35.77
N PRO A 469 -7.92 -43.04 35.05
CA PRO A 469 -8.37 -42.62 33.70
C PRO A 469 -9.55 -41.59 33.76
N GLY A 470 -10.25 -41.14 32.72
CA GLY A 470 -10.13 -41.24 31.25
C GLY A 470 -11.50 -41.20 30.53
N LEU A 471 -11.61 -40.43 29.42
CA LEU A 471 -12.54 -40.54 28.27
C LEU A 471 -14.08 -40.64 28.49
N SER A 472 -14.87 -39.74 27.86
CA SER A 472 -15.66 -40.03 26.63
C SER A 472 -16.76 -38.99 26.27
N ALA A 473 -16.83 -38.66 24.97
CA ALA A 473 -18.03 -38.41 24.13
C ALA A 473 -19.04 -37.25 24.36
N MET A 474 -19.49 -36.70 23.21
CA MET A 474 -20.64 -35.82 22.93
C MET A 474 -22.02 -36.51 23.20
N PRO A 475 -23.20 -35.84 23.18
CA PRO A 475 -23.55 -34.57 22.50
C PRO A 475 -24.32 -33.52 23.34
N GLY A 476 -24.65 -32.38 22.72
CA GLY A 476 -25.22 -31.21 23.42
C GLY A 476 -26.74 -31.23 23.62
N TYR A 477 -27.23 -30.27 24.41
CA TYR A 477 -28.61 -29.79 24.41
C TYR A 477 -28.68 -28.31 24.83
N SER A 478 -29.78 -27.65 24.47
CA SER A 478 -30.06 -26.23 24.69
C SER A 478 -29.98 -25.78 26.16
N ASN A 479 -29.64 -24.51 26.38
CA ASN A 479 -30.20 -23.75 27.50
C ASN A 479 -30.55 -22.31 27.07
N THR A 480 -31.84 -22.11 26.83
CA THR A 480 -32.48 -20.83 26.53
C THR A 480 -32.46 -19.92 27.75
N PHE A 481 -31.91 -18.70 27.64
CA PHE A 481 -32.18 -17.65 28.62
C PHE A 481 -33.41 -16.84 28.17
N VAL A 482 -34.47 -16.90 28.98
CA VAL A 482 -35.74 -16.21 28.73
C VAL A 482 -35.67 -14.81 29.31
N PHE A 483 -35.78 -13.79 28.46
CA PHE A 483 -36.28 -12.48 28.87
C PHE A 483 -37.78 -12.42 28.57
N GLN A 484 -38.61 -12.33 29.61
CA GLN A 484 -40.05 -12.14 29.46
C GLN A 484 -40.34 -10.72 28.96
N THR A 485 -40.96 -10.64 27.78
CA THR A 485 -41.64 -9.43 27.31
C THR A 485 -43.04 -9.36 27.91
N ASN A 486 -43.32 -8.30 28.66
CA ASN A 486 -44.68 -7.98 29.13
C ASN A 486 -45.23 -6.80 28.32
N SER A 487 -46.11 -7.06 27.34
CA SER A 487 -47.31 -6.26 27.06
C SER A 487 -48.17 -6.90 25.94
N PRO A 488 -49.50 -6.72 25.95
CA PRO A 488 -50.43 -7.64 25.30
C PRO A 488 -50.83 -7.28 23.86
N THR A 489 -51.21 -8.30 23.12
CA THR A 489 -51.80 -8.27 21.77
C THR A 489 -53.25 -7.81 21.77
N THR A 490 -53.64 -6.95 20.83
CA THR A 490 -54.68 -7.24 19.80
C THR A 490 -54.75 -6.12 18.75
N PRO A 491 -55.14 -6.41 17.49
CA PRO A 491 -55.03 -5.47 16.36
C PRO A 491 -56.32 -4.64 16.16
N PRO A 492 -56.28 -3.60 15.31
CA PRO A 492 -56.85 -3.80 13.97
C PRO A 492 -56.17 -3.02 12.81
N THR A 493 -56.41 -3.51 11.59
CA THR A 493 -56.57 -2.79 10.30
C THR A 493 -55.63 -1.64 9.92
N ASP A 494 -54.90 -1.87 8.81
CA ASP A 494 -54.60 -0.97 7.69
C ASP A 494 -55.30 0.42 7.71
N PRO A 495 -54.53 1.51 7.56
CA PRO A 495 -54.73 2.28 6.35
C PRO A 495 -53.43 2.78 5.67
N ARG A 496 -53.25 2.36 4.42
CA ARG A 496 -53.11 3.23 3.23
C ARG A 496 -52.92 4.72 3.55
N TRP A 497 -51.68 5.21 3.47
CA TRP A 497 -51.39 6.65 3.52
C TRP A 497 -51.22 7.24 2.12
N ASP A 498 -51.98 8.29 1.87
CA ASP A 498 -52.04 9.07 0.64
C ASP A 498 -51.08 10.26 0.76
N SER A 499 -50.12 10.40 -0.15
CA SER A 499 -49.12 11.46 -0.11
C SER A 499 -49.69 12.76 -0.67
N SER A 500 -50.43 13.50 0.17
CA SER A 500 -50.97 14.82 -0.16
C SER A 500 -50.03 15.95 0.30
N ILE A 501 -49.89 16.94 -0.58
CA ILE A 501 -48.94 18.06 -0.45
C ILE A 501 -49.43 19.05 0.60
N GLY A 502 -48.59 19.33 1.61
CA GLY A 502 -48.79 20.41 2.57
C GLY A 502 -47.75 21.51 2.38
N ALA A 503 -48.15 22.63 1.79
CA ALA A 503 -47.30 23.82 1.73
C ALA A 503 -47.12 24.39 3.14
N TYR A 504 -45.89 24.80 3.50
CA TYR A 504 -45.64 25.59 4.70
C TYR A 504 -45.30 27.03 4.33
N GLU A 505 -45.96 27.93 5.04
CA GLU A 505 -46.02 29.36 4.77
C GLU A 505 -44.82 30.09 5.39
N SER A 506 -44.21 30.99 4.62
CA SER A 506 -43.08 31.80 5.07
C SER A 506 -43.52 32.79 6.15
N THR A 507 -42.78 32.87 7.26
CA THR A 507 -42.92 33.96 8.24
C THR A 507 -41.57 34.61 8.51
N ASP A 508 -41.52 35.93 8.35
CA ASP A 508 -40.34 36.76 8.58
C ASP A 508 -39.86 36.74 10.04
N GLY A 509 -38.55 36.71 10.23
CA GLY A 509 -37.89 36.78 11.54
C GLY A 509 -36.57 37.54 11.46
N THR A 510 -36.59 38.84 11.74
CA THR A 510 -35.45 39.75 11.59
C THR A 510 -34.43 39.67 12.75
N SER A 511 -33.20 40.10 12.46
CA SER A 511 -32.20 40.64 13.42
C SER A 511 -31.17 39.69 14.06
N ALA A 512 -29.92 39.75 13.56
CA ALA A 512 -28.75 40.17 14.35
C ALA A 512 -27.53 40.39 13.44
N THR A 513 -26.89 41.56 13.48
CA THR A 513 -25.70 41.89 12.67
C THR A 513 -24.42 41.91 13.52
N GLY A 514 -23.48 41.02 13.22
CA GLY A 514 -22.12 41.00 13.80
C GLY A 514 -21.16 41.93 13.05
N HIS A 515 -20.29 42.62 13.79
CA HIS A 515 -19.31 43.58 13.23
C HIS A 515 -18.12 42.92 12.52
N TYR A 516 -17.74 43.47 11.36
CA TYR A 516 -16.34 43.48 10.87
C TYR A 516 -16.01 44.90 10.32
N PRO A 517 -14.77 45.41 10.50
CA PRO A 517 -14.43 46.78 10.18
C PRO A 517 -14.15 47.02 8.69
N LYS A 518 -14.53 48.22 8.21
CA LYS A 518 -14.41 48.67 6.83
C LYS A 518 -12.96 49.02 6.45
N SER A 519 -12.48 48.52 5.31
CA SER A 519 -11.54 49.28 4.47
C SER A 519 -12.33 50.04 3.40
N LYS A 520 -11.86 51.24 3.03
CA LYS A 520 -12.50 52.10 2.01
C LYS A 520 -11.73 52.00 0.71
N ASN A 521 -12.43 51.99 -0.43
CA ASN A 521 -12.15 52.89 -1.56
C ASN A 521 -13.36 53.01 -2.51
N LEU A 522 -13.53 54.19 -3.10
CA LEU A 522 -14.62 54.59 -4.02
C LEU A 522 -14.23 54.42 -5.50
N VAL A 523 -15.20 54.69 -6.41
CA VAL A 523 -15.10 55.00 -7.86
C VAL A 523 -15.14 53.76 -8.78
N GLN A 524 -16.07 53.59 -9.74
CA GLN A 524 -17.26 54.39 -10.14
C GLN A 524 -18.38 53.55 -10.80
N ASN A 525 -19.53 54.17 -11.07
CA ASN A 525 -20.68 53.61 -11.80
C ASN A 525 -20.41 53.21 -13.26
N ARG A 526 -21.12 52.18 -13.73
CA ARG A 526 -21.86 52.25 -15.01
C ARG A 526 -23.09 51.34 -15.01
N GLN A 527 -24.27 51.94 -15.12
CA GLN A 527 -25.50 51.24 -15.47
C GLN A 527 -25.46 50.77 -16.92
N ARG A 528 -26.01 49.58 -17.19
CA ARG A 528 -26.70 49.28 -18.46
C ARG A 528 -27.88 48.35 -18.18
N ASP A 529 -29.06 48.80 -18.56
CA ASP A 529 -30.27 47.99 -18.62
C ASP A 529 -30.16 46.95 -19.74
N VAL A 530 -30.71 45.76 -19.51
CA VAL A 530 -30.94 44.76 -20.56
C VAL A 530 -32.37 44.24 -20.40
N LEU A 531 -33.18 44.43 -21.45
CA LEU A 531 -34.53 43.88 -21.50
C LEU A 531 -34.48 42.35 -21.58
N VAL A 532 -35.31 41.68 -20.79
CA VAL A 532 -35.65 40.27 -20.99
C VAL A 532 -37.00 40.20 -21.71
N TYR A 533 -37.02 39.62 -22.91
CA TYR A 533 -38.25 39.25 -23.59
C TYR A 533 -38.63 37.82 -23.20
N THR A 534 -39.79 37.65 -22.58
CA THR A 534 -40.46 36.35 -22.44
C THR A 534 -41.52 36.19 -23.53
N ALA A 535 -41.53 35.03 -24.19
CA ALA A 535 -42.59 34.61 -25.11
C ALA A 535 -43.18 33.28 -24.61
N PRO A 536 -44.52 33.10 -24.61
CA PRO A 536 -45.17 31.89 -24.11
C PRO A 536 -45.25 30.81 -25.19
N ALA A 537 -45.17 29.54 -24.76
CA ALA A 537 -45.51 28.39 -25.58
C ALA A 537 -46.77 27.69 -25.04
N SER A 538 -47.85 27.72 -25.83
CA SER A 538 -48.85 26.65 -25.88
C SER A 538 -48.19 25.36 -26.40
N GLY A 539 -48.68 24.14 -26.14
CA GLY A 539 -49.96 23.67 -25.59
C GLY A 539 -50.27 22.29 -26.22
N GLU A 540 -51.28 21.59 -25.70
CA GLU A 540 -51.74 20.24 -26.11
C GLU A 540 -50.75 19.11 -25.75
N ASP A 541 -51.04 18.16 -24.84
CA ASP A 541 -52.22 17.29 -24.60
C ASP A 541 -52.23 16.01 -25.45
N SER A 542 -52.05 14.86 -24.79
CA SER A 542 -52.74 13.60 -25.10
C SER A 542 -52.39 12.49 -24.10
N THR A 543 -53.41 12.04 -23.39
CA THR A 543 -53.40 10.82 -22.57
C THR A 543 -53.21 9.55 -23.39
N SER A 544 -52.50 8.54 -22.87
CA SER A 544 -52.92 7.15 -23.07
C SER A 544 -52.56 6.26 -21.88
N GLN A 545 -53.47 5.35 -21.56
CA GLN A 545 -53.32 4.37 -20.48
C GLN A 545 -52.53 3.17 -20.98
N PHE A 546 -51.63 2.61 -20.17
CA PHE A 546 -51.15 1.24 -20.36
C PHE A 546 -51.59 0.36 -19.19
N ARG A 547 -52.32 -0.71 -19.51
CA ARG A 547 -52.89 -1.65 -18.54
C ARG A 547 -52.15 -2.98 -18.66
N SER A 548 -51.65 -3.48 -17.53
CA SER A 548 -50.99 -4.77 -17.44
C SER A 548 -51.92 -5.93 -17.82
N SER A 549 -51.37 -6.90 -18.55
CA SER A 549 -51.93 -8.25 -18.72
C SER A 549 -50.77 -9.24 -18.92
N ASP A 550 -50.56 -10.14 -17.97
CA ASP A 550 -49.68 -11.30 -18.11
C ASP A 550 -50.25 -12.31 -19.12
N HIS A 551 -49.38 -13.01 -19.85
CA HIS A 551 -49.26 -14.48 -19.70
C HIS A 551 -48.17 -15.11 -20.59
N ASP A 552 -47.62 -16.22 -20.09
CA ASP A 552 -46.92 -17.27 -20.86
C ASP A 552 -47.76 -17.71 -22.10
N ASN A 553 -47.23 -18.36 -23.14
CA ASN A 553 -46.44 -19.58 -23.08
C ASN A 553 -46.08 -20.09 -24.49
N THR A 554 -45.26 -21.15 -24.54
CA THR A 554 -45.15 -22.16 -25.62
C THR A 554 -44.76 -21.72 -27.04
N ARG A 555 -43.51 -22.07 -27.37
CA ARG A 555 -42.95 -22.21 -28.72
C ARG A 555 -43.35 -23.56 -29.33
N SER A 556 -44.04 -23.55 -30.47
CA SER A 556 -44.37 -24.74 -31.29
C SER A 556 -44.20 -24.44 -32.78
N GLU A 557 -44.04 -25.50 -33.58
CA GLU A 557 -43.47 -25.47 -34.93
C GLU A 557 -44.46 -25.17 -36.07
N SER A 558 -43.87 -24.83 -37.24
CA SER A 558 -44.21 -25.33 -38.58
C SER A 558 -45.19 -24.59 -39.53
N GLU A 559 -44.80 -24.69 -40.81
CA GLU A 559 -45.54 -24.64 -42.08
C GLU A 559 -46.07 -23.32 -42.74
N SER A 560 -45.35 -22.95 -43.81
CA SER A 560 -45.85 -22.72 -45.18
C SER A 560 -46.52 -21.39 -45.57
N GLY A 561 -46.45 -21.05 -46.87
CA GLY A 561 -47.46 -20.21 -47.53
C GLY A 561 -47.03 -18.87 -48.16
N ASP A 562 -46.20 -18.92 -49.20
CA ASP A 562 -46.28 -18.17 -50.48
C ASP A 562 -46.69 -16.66 -50.62
N ASN A 563 -46.04 -16.05 -51.63
CA ASN A 563 -46.51 -14.97 -52.52
C ASN A 563 -46.59 -13.50 -52.03
N VAL A 564 -45.55 -12.72 -52.37
CA VAL A 564 -45.63 -11.26 -52.66
C VAL A 564 -44.78 -10.93 -53.90
N PRO A 565 -45.29 -10.18 -54.91
CA PRO A 565 -44.53 -9.81 -56.11
C PRO A 565 -43.62 -8.58 -55.90
N PRO A 566 -42.53 -8.43 -56.66
CA PRO A 566 -41.57 -7.34 -56.48
C PRO A 566 -42.05 -6.02 -57.10
N GLN A 567 -41.95 -4.92 -56.35
CA GLN A 567 -42.02 -3.55 -56.89
C GLN A 567 -40.65 -2.88 -56.92
N THR A 568 -40.41 -2.12 -57.99
CA THR A 568 -39.12 -1.52 -58.36
C THR A 568 -38.89 -0.17 -57.65
N PRO A 569 -37.72 0.09 -57.06
CA PRO A 569 -37.38 1.42 -56.56
C PRO A 569 -36.92 2.38 -57.66
N VAL A 570 -37.34 3.64 -57.54
CA VAL A 570 -37.15 4.71 -58.53
C VAL A 570 -35.71 5.22 -58.58
N ARG A 571 -35.14 5.32 -59.80
CA ARG A 571 -33.76 5.76 -60.05
C ARG A 571 -33.64 7.28 -60.14
N VAL A 572 -33.33 7.95 -59.02
CA VAL A 572 -33.04 9.40 -59.00
C VAL A 572 -31.65 9.68 -59.57
N ARG A 573 -31.57 10.33 -60.73
CA ARG A 573 -30.32 10.86 -61.29
C ARG A 573 -29.94 12.19 -60.61
N ARG A 574 -28.81 12.23 -59.90
CA ARG A 574 -28.08 13.49 -59.61
C ARG A 574 -26.92 13.65 -60.61
N ARG A 575 -26.68 14.88 -61.08
CA ARG A 575 -25.52 15.21 -61.94
C ARG A 575 -24.27 15.38 -61.06
N PRO A 576 -23.06 15.01 -61.54
CA PRO A 576 -21.82 15.31 -60.83
C PRO A 576 -21.46 16.79 -60.94
N VAL A 577 -20.88 17.33 -59.87
CA VAL A 577 -20.19 18.63 -59.82
C VAL A 577 -18.69 18.34 -60.02
N PRO A 578 -17.94 19.12 -60.82
CA PRO A 578 -16.50 18.92 -60.97
C PRO A 578 -15.75 19.42 -59.73
N LEU A 579 -14.92 18.57 -59.14
CA LEU A 579 -14.00 18.95 -58.07
C LEU A 579 -12.62 19.26 -58.67
N ASN A 580 -12.13 20.47 -58.47
CA ASN A 580 -10.76 20.85 -58.85
C ASN A 580 -9.77 20.54 -57.72
N SER A 581 -8.61 20.01 -58.13
CA SER A 581 -7.30 20.12 -57.46
C SER A 581 -7.21 19.90 -55.93
N LEU A 582 -6.78 18.70 -55.56
CA LEU A 582 -5.94 18.46 -54.38
C LEU A 582 -4.61 17.83 -54.85
N PRO A 583 -3.45 18.19 -54.24
CA PRO A 583 -2.16 17.60 -54.59
C PRO A 583 -2.02 16.17 -54.02
N PRO A 584 -1.20 15.30 -54.63
CA PRO A 584 -0.98 13.93 -54.14
C PRO A 584 -0.10 13.92 -52.86
N PRO A 585 -0.23 12.88 -52.02
CA PRO A 585 0.64 12.70 -50.86
C PRO A 585 2.07 12.31 -51.28
N TYR A 586 3.05 12.74 -50.48
CA TYR A 586 4.45 12.34 -50.62
C TYR A 586 4.63 10.85 -50.28
N GLU A 587 5.16 10.08 -51.22
CA GLU A 587 5.54 8.69 -51.04
C GLU A 587 7.03 8.61 -50.67
N HIS A 588 7.34 8.37 -49.40
CA HIS A 588 8.71 8.12 -48.96
C HIS A 588 9.11 6.68 -49.25
N GLN A 589 9.82 6.46 -50.36
CA GLN A 589 10.55 5.23 -50.59
C GLN A 589 11.67 5.08 -49.55
N TRP A 590 11.63 3.99 -48.78
CA TRP A 590 12.79 3.50 -48.05
C TRP A 590 13.50 2.46 -48.90
N GLU A 591 14.71 2.78 -49.32
CA GLU A 591 15.59 1.87 -50.06
C GLU A 591 16.20 0.87 -49.06
N VAL A 592 15.65 -0.34 -48.99
CA VAL A 592 16.18 -1.41 -48.15
C VAL A 592 17.35 -2.06 -48.88
N SER A 593 18.56 -1.82 -48.38
CA SER A 593 19.76 -2.53 -48.79
C SER A 593 19.70 -3.98 -48.33
N GLU A 594 19.37 -4.90 -49.23
CA GLU A 594 19.59 -6.33 -49.01
C GLU A 594 21.10 -6.64 -49.04
N ASP A 595 21.68 -7.00 -47.89
CA ASP A 595 22.85 -7.89 -47.85
C ASP A 595 23.05 -8.50 -46.45
N ASN A 596 23.48 -9.77 -46.42
CA ASN A 596 23.85 -10.57 -45.23
C ASN A 596 22.74 -10.97 -44.22
N VAL A 597 21.94 -11.99 -44.59
CA VAL A 597 21.35 -12.93 -43.61
C VAL A 597 22.11 -14.26 -43.64
N VAL A 598 22.92 -14.52 -42.61
CA VAL A 598 23.52 -15.83 -42.37
C VAL A 598 22.51 -16.69 -41.60
N SER A 599 21.94 -17.69 -42.27
CA SER A 599 21.07 -18.68 -41.64
C SER A 599 21.89 -19.73 -40.88
N THR A 600 21.56 -19.96 -39.61
CA THR A 600 22.00 -21.14 -38.86
C THR A 600 20.82 -21.76 -38.11
N THR A 601 20.03 -22.56 -38.83
CA THR A 601 19.11 -23.54 -38.22
C THR A 601 19.91 -24.77 -37.79
N GLY A 602 20.09 -24.95 -36.48
CA GLY A 602 20.72 -26.14 -35.89
C GLY A 602 19.75 -26.88 -34.98
N ALA A 603 19.04 -27.88 -35.52
CA ALA A 603 18.38 -28.88 -34.68
C ALA A 603 19.44 -29.81 -34.07
N ILE A 604 19.33 -30.13 -32.79
CA ILE A 604 20.17 -31.16 -32.15
C ILE A 604 19.25 -32.20 -31.50
N ASP A 605 19.45 -33.43 -31.95
CA ASP A 605 18.71 -34.63 -31.60
C ASP A 605 19.30 -35.30 -30.33
N ALA A 606 18.66 -36.37 -29.87
CA ALA A 606 18.97 -37.02 -28.60
C ALA A 606 20.30 -37.81 -28.57
N GLY A 607 20.94 -37.79 -27.40
CA GLY A 607 21.69 -38.94 -26.87
C GLY A 607 23.21 -38.94 -27.04
N SER A 608 23.92 -38.82 -25.92
CA SER A 608 25.04 -39.73 -25.61
C SER A 608 25.43 -39.68 -24.13
N GLU A 609 25.27 -40.84 -23.51
CA GLU A 609 25.83 -41.28 -22.24
C GLU A 609 27.35 -41.01 -22.13
N LEU A 610 27.78 -40.18 -21.16
CA LEU A 610 29.13 -40.29 -20.61
C LEU A 610 29.16 -40.26 -19.08
N ARG A 611 29.64 -41.39 -18.58
CA ARG A 611 29.80 -41.83 -17.20
C ARG A 611 30.93 -41.05 -16.51
N SER A 612 30.66 -40.52 -15.31
CA SER A 612 31.69 -39.99 -14.41
C SER A 612 31.39 -40.47 -12.99
N GLU A 613 32.25 -41.34 -12.46
CA GLU A 613 32.13 -41.90 -11.12
C GLU A 613 32.58 -40.90 -10.05
N SER A 614 31.77 -40.71 -9.02
CA SER A 614 32.21 -40.16 -7.73
C SER A 614 31.51 -40.91 -6.59
N GLN A 615 32.27 -41.67 -5.82
CA GLN A 615 31.74 -42.53 -4.76
C GLN A 615 31.40 -41.74 -3.49
N GLY A 616 30.13 -41.75 -3.08
CA GLY A 616 29.67 -41.22 -1.79
C GLY A 616 28.71 -42.18 -1.08
N ARG A 617 29.17 -42.86 -0.02
CA ARG A 617 28.38 -43.85 0.75
C ARG A 617 27.23 -43.19 1.55
N GLY A 618 25.99 -43.70 1.47
CA GLY A 618 24.90 -43.15 2.29
C GLY A 618 23.54 -43.87 2.34
N LYS A 619 23.48 -45.12 2.81
CA LYS A 619 22.28 -45.81 3.38
C LYS A 619 20.91 -45.67 2.66
N LYS A 620 20.52 -46.71 1.91
CA LYS A 620 19.12 -46.94 1.49
C LYS A 620 18.19 -47.17 2.69
N LYS A 621 17.02 -46.53 2.70
CA LYS A 621 15.82 -47.00 3.40
C LYS A 621 14.75 -47.34 2.37
N ARG A 622 14.15 -48.52 2.48
CA ARG A 622 13.16 -49.09 1.54
C ARG A 622 11.80 -49.04 2.22
N ILE A 623 10.85 -48.28 1.68
CA ILE A 623 9.42 -48.41 2.01
C ILE A 623 8.69 -48.61 0.69
N VAL A 624 7.76 -49.56 0.70
CA VAL A 624 6.96 -50.00 -0.44
C VAL A 624 5.63 -49.26 -0.36
N MET A 625 5.21 -48.60 -1.46
CA MET A 625 3.79 -48.33 -1.68
C MET A 625 3.16 -49.57 -2.31
N ALA A 626 2.02 -49.99 -1.77
CA ALA A 626 1.06 -50.85 -2.45
C ALA A 626 -0.10 -49.98 -2.95
N ARG A 627 -0.88 -50.54 -3.89
CA ARG A 627 -2.00 -49.89 -4.61
C ARG A 627 -3.03 -49.23 -3.70
#